data_AF-A0A2Z2LGD7-F1
#
_entry.id   AF-A0A2Z2LGD7-F1
#
_cell.length_a   1.000
_cell.length_b   1.000
_cell.length_c   1.000
_cell.angle_alpha   90.00
_cell.angle_beta   90.00
_cell.angle_gamma   90.00
#
_symmetry.space_group_name_H-M   'P 1'
#
loop_
_entity.id
_entity.type
_entity.pdbx_description
1 polymer ?
#
loop_
_entity_poly.entity_id
_entity_poly.type
_entity_poly.pdbx_seq_one_letter_code
_entity_poly.pdbx_strand_id
1 'polypeptide(L)' 'MAYAIVKSIASNISRFHELSGALRKLTLRDLVTSGSAVPLHDGAERFYRETGMLK' A
#
# COMPACT_ATOMS: atom_id res chain seq x y z
N MET A 1 10.63 -7.40 -5.83
CA MET A 1 10.74 -5.93 -5.73
C MET A 1 9.46 -5.28 -5.21
N ALA A 2 8.31 -5.42 -5.86
CA ALA A 2 7.04 -4.79 -5.42
C ALA A 2 6.68 -5.05 -3.93
N TYR A 3 6.88 -6.27 -3.43
CA TYR A 3 6.69 -6.61 -2.01
C TYR A 3 7.50 -5.71 -1.07
N ALA A 4 8.80 -5.54 -1.35
CA ALA A 4 9.68 -4.75 -0.50
C ALA A 4 9.31 -3.26 -0.53
N ILE A 5 8.83 -2.78 -1.68
CA ILE A 5 8.37 -1.40 -1.86
C ILE A 5 7.12 -1.15 -1.00
N VAL A 6 6.06 -1.95 -1.17
CA VAL A 6 4.82 -1.80 -0.41
C VAL A 6 5.07 -1.98 1.09
N LYS A 7 5.90 -2.94 1.47
CA LYS A 7 6.32 -3.13 2.87
C LYS A 7 7.03 -1.89 3.43
N SER A 8 7.93 -1.27 2.66
CA SER A 8 8.66 -0.08 3.08
C SER A 8 7.75 1.14 3.22
N ILE A 9 6.77 1.31 2.32
CA ILE A 9 5.74 2.35 2.43
C ILE A 9 4.90 2.12 3.68
N ALA A 10 4.45 0.87 3.89
CA ALA A 10 3.60 0.52 5.02
C ALA A 10 4.29 0.72 6.37
N SER A 11 5.56 0.34 6.50
CA SER A 11 6.34 0.51 7.74
C SER A 11 6.71 1.98 8.01
N ASN A 12 6.62 2.85 7.01
CA ASN A 12 6.98 4.26 7.12
C ASN A 12 5.82 5.19 6.73
N ILE A 13 4.58 4.77 6.97
CA ILE A 13 3.39 5.49 6.49
C ILE A 13 3.34 6.94 7.01
N SER A 14 3.78 7.18 8.24
CA SER A 14 3.87 8.53 8.82
C SER A 14 4.83 9.43 8.02
N ARG A 15 5.97 8.90 7.58
CA ARG A 15 6.91 9.64 6.72
C ARG A 15 6.35 9.83 5.31
N PHE A 16 5.58 8.85 4.83
CA PHE A 16 4.89 8.96 3.55
C PHE A 16 3.85 10.08 3.54
N HIS A 17 3.16 10.31 4.67
CA HIS A 17 2.22 11.42 4.86
C HIS A 17 2.88 12.80 4.82
N GLU A 18 4.17 12.90 5.13
CA GLU A 18 4.92 14.17 5.10
C GLU A 18 5.26 14.63 3.67
N LEU A 19 5.22 13.73 2.68
CA LEU A 19 5.61 14.04 1.29
C LEU A 19 4.64 15.03 0.62
N SER A 20 3.35 14.96 0.93
CA SER A 20 2.34 15.83 0.32
C SER A 20 1.06 15.86 1.16
N GLY A 21 0.36 17.01 1.14
CA GLY A 21 -0.93 17.18 1.79
C GLY A 21 -1.98 16.14 1.35
N ALA A 22 -1.92 15.68 0.09
CA ALA A 22 -2.83 14.66 -0.44
C ALA A 22 -2.66 13.29 0.22
N LEU A 23 -1.46 12.99 0.74
CA LEU A 23 -1.15 11.67 1.31
C LEU A 23 -1.48 11.58 2.80
N ARG A 24 -1.74 12.70 3.50
CA ARG A 24 -1.95 12.73 4.97
C ARG A 24 -3.09 11.86 5.48
N LYS A 25 -4.08 11.56 4.64
CA LYS A 25 -5.24 10.73 5.00
C LYS A 25 -5.16 9.32 4.42
N LEU A 26 -4.08 9.00 3.70
CA LEU A 26 -3.93 7.71 3.05
C LEU A 26 -3.74 6.61 4.10
N THR A 27 -4.62 5.62 4.07
CA THR A 27 -4.50 4.41 4.87
C THR A 27 -3.99 3.25 4.03
N LEU A 28 -3.47 2.21 4.69
CA LEU A 28 -3.00 1.01 3.98
C LEU A 28 -4.13 0.25 3.27
N ARG A 29 -5.38 0.40 3.73
CA ARG A 29 -6.54 -0.16 3.02
C ARG A 29 -6.79 0.56 1.71
N ASP A 30 -6.64 1.89 1.69
CA ASP A 30 -6.83 2.69 0.47
C ASP A 30 -5.83 2.30 -0.63
N LEU A 31 -4.65 1.80 -0.26
CA LEU A 31 -3.65 1.28 -1.20
C LEU A 31 -4.05 -0.04 -1.89
N VAL A 32 -4.95 -0.81 -1.27
CA VAL A 32 -5.46 -2.08 -1.84
C VAL A 32 -6.69 -1.83 -2.70
N THR A 33 -7.58 -0.96 -2.22
CA THR A 33 -8.89 -0.70 -2.82
C THR A 33 -8.92 0.50 -3.76
N SER A 34 -7.79 1.16 -4.00
CA SER A 34 -7.71 2.19 -5.05
C SER A 34 -8.09 1.53 -6.36
N GLY A 35 -9.32 1.82 -6.85
CA GLY A 35 -10.01 1.18 -7.97
C GLY A 35 -9.30 1.35 -9.31
N SER A 36 -8.09 0.82 -9.39
CA SER A 36 -7.27 0.74 -10.57
C SER A 36 -7.88 -0.27 -11.52
N ALA A 37 -7.97 0.09 -12.80
CA ALA A 37 -8.39 -0.83 -13.86
C ALA A 37 -7.36 -1.93 -14.15
N VAL A 38 -6.22 -1.94 -13.43
CA VAL A 38 -5.10 -2.87 -13.62
C VAL A 38 -4.97 -3.78 -12.40
N PRO A 39 -4.71 -5.09 -12.59
CA PRO A 39 -4.53 -6.03 -11.48
C PRO A 39 -3.38 -5.63 -10.55
N LEU A 40 -3.46 -6.06 -9.28
CA LEU A 40 -2.38 -5.91 -8.32
C LEU A 40 -1.15 -6.70 -8.79
N HIS A 41 0.03 -6.11 -8.64
CA HIS A 41 1.28 -6.83 -8.85
C HIS A 41 1.41 -7.94 -7.80
N ASP A 42 1.83 -9.15 -8.20
CA ASP A 42 2.01 -10.34 -7.34
C ASP A 42 2.74 -10.06 -6.01
N GLY A 43 3.79 -9.22 -6.04
CA GLY A 43 4.54 -8.86 -4.82
C GLY A 43 3.74 -7.99 -3.85
N ALA A 44 2.91 -7.09 -4.36
CA ALA A 44 1.99 -6.29 -3.54
C ALA A 44 0.84 -7.17 -3.01
N GLU A 45 0.28 -8.03 -3.86
CA GLU A 45 -0.77 -8.97 -3.49
C GLU A 45 -0.33 -9.86 -2.31
N ARG A 46 0.87 -10.44 -2.37
CA ARG A 46 1.42 -11.25 -1.29
C ARG A 46 1.50 -10.48 0.04
N PHE A 47 1.97 -9.23 0.01
CA PHE A 47 2.05 -8.40 1.22
C PHE A 47 0.66 -8.15 1.82
N TYR A 48 -0.34 -7.84 0.98
CA TYR A 48 -1.70 -7.57 1.46
C TYR A 48 -2.40 -8.82 1.99
N ARG A 49 -2.14 -10.00 1.42
CA ARG A 49 -2.62 -11.29 1.96
C ARG A 49 -1.98 -11.60 3.31
N GLU A 50 -0.66 -11.45 3.44
CA GLU A 50 0.09 -11.68 4.69
C GLU A 50 -0.37 -10.75 5.82
N THR A 51 -0.74 -9.52 5.50
CA THR A 51 -1.18 -8.51 6.48
C THR A 51 -2.69 -8.52 6.75
N GLY A 52 -3.44 -9.44 6.12
CA GLY A 52 -4.89 -9.55 6.27
C GLY A 52 -5.68 -8.40 5.64
N MET A 53 -5.05 -7.61 4.75
CA MET A 53 -5.67 -6.50 4.03
C MET A 53 -6.39 -6.95 2.76
N LEU A 54 -6.03 -8.13 2.23
CA LEU A 54 -6.67 -8.76 1.08
C LEU A 54 -7.02 -10.22 1.45
N LYS A 55 -8.28 -10.63 1.21
CA LYS A 55 -8.73 -12.03 1.37
C LYS A 55 -8.58 -12.78 0.06
#